data_AF-R6X3E2-F1
#
_entry.id   AF-R6X3E2-F1
#
_cell.length_a   1.000
_cell.length_b   1.000
_cell.length_c   1.000
_cell.angle_alpha   90.00
_cell.angle_beta   90.00
_cell.angle_gamma   90.00
#
_symmetry.space_group_name_H-M   'P 1'
#
loop_
_entity.id
_entity.type
_entity.pdbx_description
1 polymer ?
#
loop_
_entity_poly.entity_id
_entity_poly.type
_entity_poly.pdbx_seq_one_letter_code
_entity_poly.pdbx_strand_id
1 'polypeptide(L)' 'MSHPEYVLPNTPHAGYRYKMAMKHVETAKAAGKSAEEIHEVFNIISNFFQGNS' A
#
# COMPACT_ATOMS: atom_id res chain seq x y z
N MET A 1 15.10 9.87 4.51
CA MET A 1 14.83 9.15 3.25
C MET A 1 13.56 9.70 2.67
N SER A 2 13.61 10.36 1.50
CA SER A 2 12.40 10.83 0.83
C SER A 2 11.76 9.63 0.15
N HIS A 3 10.50 9.34 0.46
CA HIS A 3 9.78 8.26 -0.20
C HIS A 3 9.43 8.68 -1.63
N PRO A 4 9.70 7.86 -2.66
CA PRO A 4 9.19 8.12 -4.00
C PRO A 4 7.66 8.20 -3.94
N GLU A 5 7.10 9.18 -4.64
CA GLU A 5 5.65 9.33 -4.75
C GLU A 5 5.08 8.11 -5.47
N TYR A 6 4.10 7.44 -4.85
CA TYR A 6 3.45 6.29 -5.46
C TYR A 6 2.45 6.78 -6.52
N VAL A 7 2.81 6.62 -7.79
CA VAL A 7 1.93 6.97 -8.91
C VAL A 7 0.85 5.91 -9.07
N LEU A 8 -0.38 6.31 -8.82
CA LEU A 8 -1.56 5.48 -9.05
C LEU A 8 -1.68 5.16 -10.55
N PRO A 9 -1.86 3.88 -10.94
CA PRO A 9 -2.16 3.55 -12.32
C PRO A 9 -3.51 4.16 -12.72
N ASN A 10 -3.65 4.60 -13.97
CA ASN A 10 -4.90 5.16 -14.48
C ASN A 10 -5.93 4.05 -14.80
N THR A 11 -6.37 3.32 -13.77
CA THR A 11 -7.41 2.29 -13.87
C THR A 11 -8.59 2.66 -12.98
N PRO A 12 -9.84 2.28 -13.34
CA PRO A 12 -11.04 2.67 -12.60
C PRO A 12 -11.01 2.34 -11.10
N HIS A 13 -10.27 1.30 -10.71
CA HIS A 13 -10.20 0.82 -9.34
C HIS A 13 -8.88 1.14 -8.62
N ALA A 14 -7.94 1.85 -9.25
CA ALA A 14 -6.64 2.16 -8.65
C ALA A 14 -6.77 2.97 -7.35
N GLY A 15 -7.55 4.04 -7.37
CA GLY A 15 -7.77 4.88 -6.19
C GLY A 15 -8.45 4.13 -5.04
N TYR A 16 -9.36 3.20 -5.35
CA TYR A 16 -10.01 2.37 -4.34
C TYR A 16 -9.03 1.38 -3.70
N ARG A 17 -8.22 0.69 -4.52
CA ARG A 17 -7.21 -0.27 -4.07
C ARG A 17 -6.16 0.41 -3.19
N TYR A 18 -5.71 1.59 -3.58
CA TYR A 18 -4.77 2.40 -2.78
C TYR A 18 -5.37 2.83 -1.45
N LYS A 19 -6.62 3.32 -1.43
CA LYS A 19 -7.30 3.66 -0.17
C LYS A 19 -7.38 2.46 0.77
N MET A 20 -7.63 1.26 0.24
CA MET A 20 -7.61 0.03 1.05
C MET A 20 -6.21 -0.31 1.56
N ALA A 21 -5.17 -0.26 0.71
CA ALA A 21 -3.79 -0.47 1.12
C ALA A 21 -3.36 0.49 2.25
N MET A 22 -3.76 1.76 2.15
CA MET A 22 -3.46 2.78 3.15
C MET A 22 -4.11 2.50 4.51
N LYS A 23 -5.34 1.94 4.55
CA LYS A 23 -5.97 1.53 5.83
C LYS A 23 -5.13 0.48 6.57
N HIS A 24 -4.56 -0.49 5.85
CA HIS A 24 -3.69 -1.49 6.46
C HIS A 24 -2.33 -0.92 6.89
N VAL A 25 -1.78 0.02 6.11
CA VAL A 25 -0.59 0.80 6.49
C VAL A 25 -0.83 1.59 7.78
N GLU A 26 -1.99 2.24 7.91
CA GLU A 26 -2.37 2.97 9.12
C GLU A 26 -2.49 2.04 10.34
N THR A 27 -3.10 0.86 10.17
CA THR A 27 -3.15 -0.17 11.23
C THR A 27 -1.76 -0.66 11.61
N ALA A 28 -0.87 -0.90 10.63
CA ALA A 28 0.51 -1.30 10.87
C ALA A 28 1.30 -0.22 11.63
N LYS A 29 1.12 1.05 11.25
CA LYS A 29 1.67 2.21 11.98
C LYS A 29 1.16 2.28 13.41
N ALA A 30 -0.15 2.10 13.62
CA ALA A 30 -0.75 2.10 14.94
C ALA A 30 -0.27 0.94 15.82
N ALA A 31 0.05 -0.21 15.21
CA ALA A 31 0.65 -1.35 15.89
C ALA A 31 2.15 -1.17 16.22
N GLY A 32 2.76 -0.04 15.86
CA GLY A 32 4.17 0.25 16.13
C GLY A 32 5.15 -0.51 15.23
N LYS A 33 4.70 -0.99 14.07
CA LYS A 33 5.57 -1.68 13.11
C LYS A 33 6.64 -0.76 12.53
N SER A 34 7.76 -1.35 12.11
CA SER A 34 8.83 -0.60 11.47
C SER A 34 8.39 -0.06 10.10
N ALA A 35 9.10 0.96 9.60
CA ALA A 35 8.84 1.49 8.26
C ALA A 35 8.98 0.42 7.17
N GLU A 36 9.91 -0.52 7.35
CA GLU A 36 10.14 -1.64 6.42
C GLU A 36 8.94 -2.59 6.39
N GLU A 37 8.41 -2.97 7.56
CA GLU A 37 7.21 -3.80 7.66
C GLU A 37 5.97 -3.10 7.08
N ILE A 38 5.85 -1.79 7.30
CA ILE A 38 4.76 -0.99 6.75
C ILE A 38 4.82 -0.95 5.21
N HIS A 39 6.02 -0.84 4.63
CA HIS A 39 6.20 -0.91 3.18
C HIS A 39 5.88 -2.29 2.63
N GLU A 40 6.28 -3.34 3.34
CA GLU A 40 5.96 -4.70 2.95
C GLU A 40 4.45 -4.95 2.92
N VAL A 41 3.72 -4.48 3.96
CA VAL A 41 2.26 -4.52 3.99
C VAL A 41 1.64 -3.80 2.80
N PHE A 42 2.13 -2.60 2.48
CA PHE A 42 1.67 -1.85 1.31
C PHE A 42 1.90 -2.61 0.01
N ASN A 43 3.11 -3.18 -0.18
CA ASN A 43 3.48 -3.92 -1.38
C ASN A 43 2.64 -5.19 -1.55
N ILE A 44 2.43 -5.96 -0.48
CA ILE A 44 1.60 -7.18 -0.51
C ILE A 44 0.18 -6.84 -0.99
N ILE A 45 -0.44 -5.82 -0.40
CA ILE A 45 -1.82 -5.45 -0.73
C ILE A 45 -1.91 -4.85 -2.14
N SER A 46 -0.95 -3.99 -2.51
CA SER A 46 -0.84 -3.42 -3.84
C SER A 46 -0.70 -4.51 -4.91
N ASN A 47 0.14 -5.52 -4.68
CA ASN A 47 0.34 -6.65 -5.59
C ASN A 47 -0.88 -7.57 -5.65
N PHE A 48 -1.52 -7.85 -4.50
CA PHE A 48 -2.74 -8.65 -4.44
C PHE A 48 -3.85 -8.05 -5.31
N PHE A 49 -4.01 -6.72 -5.28
CA PHE A 49 -5.00 -6.06 -6.12
C PHE A 49 -4.60 -5.93 -7.59
N GLN A 50 -3.31 -5.98 -7.92
CA GLN A 50 -2.84 -5.89 -9.31
C GLN A 50 -3.00 -7.19 -10.11
N GLY A 51 -3.37 -8.31 -9.47
CA GLY A 51 -3.75 -9.54 -10.18
C GLY A 51 -2.56 -10.34 -10.71
N ASN A 52 -1.40 -10.25 -10.05
CA ASN A 52 -0.32 -11.21 -10.27
C ASN A 52 -0.66 -12.52 -9.52
N SER A 53 -1.40 -13.40 -10.19
CA SER A 53 -1.45 -14.85 -9.90
C SER A 53 -0.35 -15.57 -10.69
#